data_AF-A0A7G8H025-F1
#
_entry.id   AF-A0A7G8H025-F1
#
_cell.length_a   1.000
_cell.length_b   1.000
_cell.length_c   1.000
_cell.angle_alpha   90.00
_cell.angle_beta   90.00
_cell.angle_gamma   90.00
#
_symmetry.space_group_name_H-M   'P 1'
#
loop_
_entity.id
_entity.type
_entity.pdbx_description
1 polymer ?
#
loop_
_entity_poly.entity_id
_entity_poly.type
_entity_poly.pdbx_seq_one_letter_code
_entity_poly.pdbx_strand_id
1 'polypeptide(L)'
;MRSLNGLLPLSIALSLLSSAAGALELGPCEPAKAVKIIDTSLKEGKTLQQAMEMMIKEKVFDGSKACITFIRETSMTMRDPHPSAFKALWLN
;
A
#
# COMPACT_ATOMS: atom_id res chain seq x y z
N MET A 1 31.30 5.56 -52.37
CA MET A 1 30.59 6.14 -51.22
C MET A 1 30.72 5.19 -50.03
N ARG A 2 31.37 5.68 -48.96
CA ARG A 2 31.28 5.33 -47.52
C ARG A 2 31.11 3.87 -47.04
N SER A 3 32.23 3.37 -46.48
CA SER A 3 32.45 2.70 -45.18
C SER A 3 31.60 1.50 -44.71
N LEU A 4 32.32 0.39 -44.45
CA LEU A 4 31.97 -0.61 -43.43
C LEU A 4 31.88 0.03 -42.02
N ASN A 5 30.88 -0.40 -41.25
CA ASN A 5 30.74 -0.40 -39.78
C ASN A 5 29.30 -0.88 -39.50
N GLY A 6 28.93 -1.77 -38.60
CA GLY A 6 29.57 -2.60 -37.58
C GLY A 6 28.43 -3.51 -37.08
N LEU A 7 28.65 -4.81 -36.93
CA LEU A 7 28.90 -5.46 -35.64
C LEU A 7 27.73 -5.37 -34.63
N LEU A 8 27.21 -6.58 -34.39
CA LEU A 8 26.51 -7.14 -33.23
C LEU A 8 25.02 -6.83 -32.99
N PRO A 9 24.18 -7.89 -32.85
CA PRO A 9 22.86 -7.78 -32.26
C PRO A 9 23.03 -7.44 -30.78
N LEU A 10 22.46 -6.33 -30.34
CA LEU A 10 22.43 -5.96 -28.93
C LEU A 10 21.41 -6.85 -28.21
N SER A 11 21.88 -8.03 -27.81
CA SER A 11 21.35 -8.76 -26.68
C SER A 11 21.33 -7.87 -25.45
N ILE A 12 20.17 -7.57 -24.87
CA ILE A 12 19.96 -7.75 -23.44
C ILE A 12 18.52 -8.27 -23.30
N ALA A 13 18.44 -9.56 -23.00
CA ALA A 13 17.28 -10.15 -22.38
C ALA A 13 16.92 -9.30 -21.15
N LEU A 14 15.74 -8.67 -21.14
CA LEU A 14 15.07 -8.25 -19.91
C LEU A 14 14.56 -9.50 -19.17
N SER A 15 15.48 -10.41 -18.88
CA SER A 15 15.32 -11.39 -17.84
C SER A 15 15.53 -10.65 -16.52
N LEU A 16 14.61 -10.87 -15.58
CA LEU A 16 14.82 -10.67 -14.14
C LEU A 16 14.66 -9.23 -13.61
N LEU A 17 13.45 -8.68 -13.69
CA LEU A 17 12.86 -8.12 -12.46
C LEU A 17 12.00 -9.20 -11.79
N SER A 18 12.67 -10.27 -11.36
CA SER A 18 12.21 -10.98 -10.18
C SER A 18 12.67 -10.15 -8.99
N SER A 19 11.75 -9.42 -8.38
CA SER A 19 11.95 -8.89 -7.04
C SER A 19 10.69 -9.20 -6.28
N ALA A 20 10.67 -10.45 -5.79
CA ALA A 20 9.94 -10.86 -4.61
C ALA A 20 8.57 -10.19 -4.44
N ALA A 21 7.62 -10.54 -5.32
CA ALA A 21 6.26 -10.71 -4.86
C ALA A 21 6.26 -11.94 -3.94
N GLY A 22 6.94 -11.85 -2.78
CA GLY A 22 6.58 -12.67 -1.64
C GLY A 22 5.09 -12.42 -1.49
N ALA A 23 4.27 -13.45 -1.69
CA ALA A 23 2.83 -13.32 -1.60
C ALA A 23 2.55 -12.54 -0.31
N LEU A 24 2.10 -11.29 -0.45
CA LEU A 24 1.73 -10.48 0.69
C LEU A 24 0.67 -11.30 1.40
N GLU A 25 1.02 -11.84 2.57
CA GLU A 25 0.08 -12.63 3.34
C GLU A 25 -0.99 -11.68 3.87
N LEU A 26 -2.07 -11.57 3.10
CA LEU A 26 -3.25 -10.81 3.46
C LEU A 26 -3.95 -11.50 4.63
N GLY A 27 -4.56 -10.70 5.49
CA GLY A 27 -5.35 -11.19 6.61
C GLY A 27 -6.84 -11.02 6.37
N PRO A 28 -7.69 -11.23 7.40
CA PRO A 28 -9.08 -10.83 7.33
C PRO A 28 -9.22 -9.30 7.27
N CYS A 29 -10.37 -8.82 6.83
CA CYS A 29 -10.71 -7.42 6.97
C CYS A 29 -11.03 -7.10 8.44
N GLU A 30 -10.20 -6.29 9.10
CA GLU A 30 -10.44 -5.81 10.47
C GLU A 30 -10.51 -4.28 10.53
N PRO A 31 -11.65 -3.66 10.15
CA PRO A 31 -11.75 -2.21 9.94
C PRO A 31 -11.33 -1.36 11.14
N ALA A 32 -11.73 -1.75 12.35
CA ALA A 32 -11.41 -0.99 13.56
C ALA A 32 -9.90 -1.04 13.90
N LYS A 33 -9.23 -2.18 13.67
CA LYS A 33 -7.78 -2.29 13.87
C LYS A 33 -7.03 -1.51 12.79
N ALA A 34 -7.48 -1.61 11.55
CA ALA A 34 -6.96 -0.84 10.43
C ALA A 34 -7.02 0.68 10.70
N VAL A 35 -8.14 1.21 11.18
CA VAL A 35 -8.27 2.63 11.58
C VAL A 35 -7.25 3.01 12.64
N LYS A 36 -7.05 2.18 13.68
CA LYS A 36 -6.05 2.43 14.72
C LYS A 36 -4.63 2.46 14.17
N ILE A 37 -4.29 1.52 13.28
CA ILE A 37 -2.98 1.42 12.64
C ILE A 37 -2.73 2.65 11.75
N ILE A 38 -3.72 3.08 10.97
CA ILE A 38 -3.62 4.29 10.15
C ILE A 38 -3.38 5.51 11.03
N ASP A 39 -4.21 5.70 12.06
CA ASP A 39 -4.12 6.87 12.94
C ASP A 39 -2.77 6.95 13.65
N THR A 40 -2.29 5.81 14.16
CA THR A 40 -0.98 5.69 14.82
C THR A 40 0.16 5.98 13.84
N SER A 41 0.12 5.39 12.65
CA SER A 41 1.15 5.61 11.63
C SER A 41 1.24 7.07 11.22
N LEU A 42 0.11 7.74 11.02
CA LEU A 42 0.06 9.16 10.67
C LEU A 42 0.59 10.04 11.82
N LYS A 43 0.28 9.71 13.08
CA LYS A 43 0.83 10.41 14.27
C LYS A 43 2.34 10.25 14.40
N GLU A 44 2.89 9.15 13.93
CA GLU A 44 4.34 8.90 13.84
C GLU A 44 5.00 9.60 12.62
N GLY A 45 4.23 10.38 11.84
CA GLY A 45 4.73 11.10 10.68
C GLY A 45 4.86 10.25 9.41
N LYS A 46 4.32 9.03 9.40
CA LYS A 46 4.27 8.20 8.18
C LYS A 46 3.21 8.74 7.21
N THR A 47 3.42 8.48 5.92
CA THR A 47 2.43 8.75 4.88
C THR A 47 1.26 7.76 4.94
N LEU A 48 0.15 8.08 4.26
CA LEU A 48 -0.98 7.14 4.13
C LEU A 48 -0.57 5.84 3.42
N GLN A 49 0.32 5.91 2.43
CA GLN A 49 0.83 4.72 1.75
C GLN A 49 1.57 3.79 2.72
N GLN A 50 2.47 4.33 3.53
CA GLN A 50 3.18 3.58 4.57
C GLN A 50 2.22 3.04 5.64
N ALA A 51 1.16 3.77 5.97
CA ALA A 51 0.12 3.28 6.86
C ALA A 51 -0.65 2.08 6.25
N MET A 52 -0.88 2.06 4.93
CA MET A 52 -1.47 0.91 4.24
C MET A 52 -0.54 -0.30 4.24
N GLU A 53 0.76 -0.10 4.05
CA GLU A 53 1.76 -1.17 4.18
C GLU A 53 1.75 -1.78 5.58
N MET A 54 1.62 -0.94 6.62
CA MET A 54 1.47 -1.41 8.00
C MET A 54 0.20 -2.25 8.20
N MET A 55 -0.93 -1.89 7.58
CA MET A 55 -2.15 -2.72 7.65
C MET A 55 -1.94 -4.12 7.07
N ILE A 56 -1.22 -4.23 5.96
CA ILE A 56 -0.92 -5.53 5.35
C ILE A 56 0.05 -6.31 6.24
N LYS A 57 1.09 -5.65 6.76
CA LYS A 57 2.05 -6.25 7.67
C LYS A 57 1.39 -6.82 8.93
N GLU A 58 0.43 -6.08 9.50
CA GLU A 58 -0.35 -6.49 10.68
C GLU A 58 -1.51 -7.44 10.33
N LYS A 59 -1.66 -7.84 9.06
CA LYS A 59 -2.68 -8.78 8.57
C LYS A 59 -4.10 -8.38 8.95
N VAL A 60 -4.42 -7.08 8.85
CA VAL A 60 -5.78 -6.54 9.09
C VAL A 60 -6.52 -6.13 7.80
N PHE A 61 -5.93 -6.47 6.66
CA PHE A 61 -6.45 -6.13 5.33
C PHE A 61 -6.45 -7.36 4.42
N ASP A 62 -7.58 -7.57 3.72
CA ASP A 62 -7.84 -8.73 2.86
C ASP A 62 -7.58 -8.47 1.37
N GLY A 63 -7.08 -7.29 1.00
CA GLY A 63 -6.83 -6.91 -0.39
C GLY A 63 -8.06 -6.39 -1.14
N SER A 64 -9.26 -6.45 -0.55
CA SER A 64 -10.51 -6.11 -1.24
C SER A 64 -10.82 -4.62 -1.17
N LYS A 65 -11.43 -4.09 -2.24
CA LYS A 65 -12.00 -2.73 -2.23
C LYS A 65 -13.12 -2.59 -1.18
N ALA A 66 -13.86 -3.66 -0.93
CA ALA A 66 -14.91 -3.69 0.08
C ALA A 66 -14.33 -3.41 1.48
N CYS A 67 -13.19 -4.03 1.82
CA CYS A 67 -12.53 -3.76 3.09
C CYS A 67 -12.08 -2.30 3.24
N ILE A 68 -11.57 -1.68 2.17
CA ILE A 68 -11.23 -0.25 2.18
C ILE A 68 -12.48 0.61 2.49
N THR A 69 -13.63 0.28 1.88
CA THR A 69 -14.90 0.96 2.18
C THR A 69 -15.26 0.82 3.66
N PHE A 70 -15.19 -0.38 4.22
CA PHE A 70 -15.48 -0.59 5.64
C PHE A 70 -14.51 0.14 6.56
N ILE A 71 -13.21 0.18 6.25
CA ILE A 71 -12.21 0.97 6.99
C ILE A 71 -12.60 2.45 6.97
N ARG A 72 -12.98 2.96 5.80
CA ARG A 72 -13.39 4.35 5.60
C ARG A 72 -14.67 4.68 6.38
N GLU A 73 -15.69 3.84 6.33
CA GLU A 73 -16.93 4.01 7.10
C GLU A 73 -16.67 3.91 8.62
N THR A 74 -15.86 2.94 9.04
CA THR A 74 -15.46 2.78 10.44
C THR A 74 -14.67 3.98 10.95
N SER A 75 -13.87 4.64 10.09
CA SER A 75 -13.17 5.86 10.50
C SER A 75 -14.12 7.02 10.79
N MET A 76 -15.34 7.04 10.24
CA MET A 76 -16.35 8.03 10.61
C MET A 76 -16.87 7.81 12.03
N THR A 77 -17.11 6.55 12.43
CA THR A 77 -17.58 6.22 13.77
C THR A 77 -16.48 6.36 14.82
N MET A 78 -15.23 6.23 14.40
CA MET A 78 -14.03 6.36 15.23
C MET A 78 -13.34 7.72 15.12
N ARG A 79 -13.99 8.74 14.55
CA ARG A 79 -13.37 10.04 14.24
C ARG A 79 -12.81 10.77 15.45
N ASP A 80 -13.49 10.71 16.59
CA ASP A 80 -13.11 11.45 17.80
C ASP A 80 -11.87 10.82 18.47
N PRO A 81 -11.79 9.49 18.68
CA PRO A 81 -10.57 8.85 19.22
C PRO A 81 -9.42 8.74 18.21
N HIS A 82 -9.71 8.69 16.90
CA HIS A 82 -8.73 8.49 15.83
C HIS A 82 -8.82 9.56 14.73
N PRO A 83 -8.60 10.84 15.07
CA PRO A 83 -8.88 11.96 14.18
C PRO A 83 -7.92 12.05 13.00
N SER A 84 -6.68 11.55 13.10
CA SER A 84 -5.72 11.59 11.98
C SER A 84 -6.15 10.62 10.88
N ALA A 85 -6.59 9.41 11.25
CA ALA A 85 -7.14 8.46 10.27
C ALA A 85 -8.40 9.01 9.59
N PHE A 86 -9.34 9.57 10.36
CA PHE A 86 -10.54 10.18 9.78
C PHE A 86 -10.19 11.30 8.78
N LYS A 87 -9.32 12.24 9.19
CA LYS A 87 -8.88 13.35 8.32
C LYS A 87 -8.26 12.82 7.03
N ALA A 88 -7.32 11.87 7.11
CA ALA A 88 -6.64 11.34 5.93
C ALA A 88 -7.56 10.56 4.97
N LEU A 89 -8.64 9.95 5.48
CA LEU A 89 -9.54 9.12 4.67
C LEU A 89 -10.75 9.88 4.11
N TRP A 90 -11.06 11.07 4.65
CA TRP A 90 -12.27 11.83 4.28
C TRP A 90 -12.04 13.29 3.93
N LEU A 91 -11.05 13.94 4.53
CA LEU A 91 -10.84 15.39 4.46
C LEU A 91 -9.55 15.77 3.72
N ASN A 92 -8.90 14.79 3.11
CA ASN A 92 -7.63 14.92 2.40
C ASN A 92 -7.86 15.34 0.95
#